data_AF-A0A2H6N1L4-F1
#
_entry.id   AF-A0A2H6N1L4-F1
#
_cell.length_a   1.000
_cell.length_b   1.000
_cell.length_c   1.000
_cell.angle_alpha   90.00
_cell.angle_beta   90.00
_cell.angle_gamma   90.00
#
_symmetry.space_group_name_H-M   'P 1'
#
loop_
_entity.id
_entity.type
_entity.pdbx_description
1 polymer ?
#
loop_
_entity_poly.entity_id
_entity_poly.type
_entity_poly.pdbx_seq_one_letter_code
_entity_poly.pdbx_strand_id
1 'polypeptide(L)'
;MWWLCHETRTWIQIKNWLQEITGYQSGLRLETFLLGIIKDRLPKEVKYLLLHITTATRIAFAQVWKTPNTPNEELIIHKITESAEMNMLTLRLKEKDDSEFFLIWNG
;
A
#
# COMPACT_ATOMS: atom_id res chain seq x y z
N MET A 1 -20.20 -12.08 9.65
CA MET A 1 -19.16 -12.50 8.69
C MET A 1 -18.36 -11.25 8.31
N TRP A 2 -17.05 -11.22 8.58
CA TRP A 2 -16.23 -10.01 8.51
C TRP A 2 -16.12 -9.40 7.09
N TRP A 3 -16.37 -10.20 6.04
CA TRP A 3 -16.36 -9.77 4.64
C TRP A 3 -17.57 -8.92 4.19
N LEU A 4 -18.54 -8.69 5.07
CA LEU A 4 -19.64 -7.74 4.83
C LEU A 4 -19.30 -6.32 5.34
N CYS A 5 -18.13 -6.13 5.96
CA CYS A 5 -17.71 -4.83 6.47
C CYS A 5 -17.33 -3.89 5.32
N HIS A 6 -17.68 -2.61 5.44
CA HIS A 6 -17.31 -1.58 4.46
C HIS A 6 -15.78 -1.48 4.28
N GLU A 7 -15.02 -1.67 5.36
CA GLU A 7 -13.56 -1.67 5.36
C GLU A 7 -12.98 -2.76 4.44
N THR A 8 -13.62 -3.93 4.38
CA THR A 8 -13.19 -5.02 3.49
C THR A 8 -13.25 -4.63 2.01
N ARG A 9 -14.18 -3.74 1.62
CA ARG A 9 -14.24 -3.23 0.23
C ARG A 9 -13.01 -2.42 -0.13
N THR A 10 -12.57 -1.53 0.77
CA THR A 10 -11.34 -0.76 0.59
C THR A 10 -10.12 -1.67 0.44
N TRP A 11 -10.01 -2.72 1.25
CA TRP A 11 -8.90 -3.68 1.15
C TRP A 11 -8.93 -4.52 -0.14
N ILE A 12 -10.11 -4.89 -0.64
CA ILE A 12 -10.26 -5.53 -1.95
C ILE A 12 -9.78 -4.59 -3.06
N GLN A 13 -10.16 -3.31 -2.99
CA GLN A 13 -9.74 -2.32 -3.97
C GLN A 13 -8.22 -2.11 -3.99
N ILE A 14 -7.59 -1.97 -2.82
CA ILE A 14 -6.13 -1.85 -2.71
C ILE A 14 -5.43 -3.08 -3.28
N LYS A 15 -5.97 -4.26 -3.00
CA LYS A 15 -5.46 -5.50 -3.59
C LYS A 15 -5.53 -5.44 -5.12
N ASN A 16 -6.64 -4.99 -5.69
CA ASN A 16 -6.81 -4.89 -7.14
C ASN A 16 -5.80 -3.91 -7.75
N TRP A 17 -5.64 -2.71 -7.18
CA TRP A 17 -4.62 -1.75 -7.62
C TRP A 17 -3.21 -2.34 -7.61
N LEU A 18 -2.86 -3.06 -6.55
CA LEU A 18 -1.55 -3.72 -6.47
C LEU A 18 -1.40 -4.86 -7.47
N GLN A 19 -2.45 -5.61 -7.77
CA GLN A 19 -2.43 -6.63 -8.82
C GLN A 19 -2.25 -6.02 -10.20
N GLU A 20 -2.86 -4.85 -10.46
CA GLU A 20 -2.71 -4.10 -11.70
C GLU A 20 -1.29 -3.55 -11.86
N ILE A 21 -0.73 -2.91 -10.84
CA ILE A 21 0.62 -2.34 -10.87
C ILE A 21 1.69 -3.43 -11.00
N THR A 22 1.54 -4.54 -10.27
CA THR A 22 2.60 -5.56 -10.20
C THR A 22 2.42 -6.72 -11.19
N GLY A 23 1.25 -6.83 -11.82
CA GLY A 23 0.84 -8.03 -12.57
C GLY A 23 0.70 -9.30 -11.71
N TYR A 24 0.89 -9.23 -10.39
CA TYR A 24 1.05 -10.41 -9.54
C TYR A 24 -0.28 -10.86 -8.89
N GLN A 25 -1.04 -11.69 -9.61
CA GLN A 25 -2.40 -12.05 -9.17
C GLN A 25 -2.46 -13.12 -8.06
N SER A 26 -1.56 -14.12 -8.06
CA SER A 26 -1.76 -15.39 -7.31
C SER A 26 -1.25 -15.41 -5.86
N GLY A 27 -0.42 -14.47 -5.42
CA GLY A 27 0.10 -14.45 -4.03
C GLY A 27 -0.41 -13.33 -3.13
N LEU A 28 -1.19 -12.37 -3.66
CA LEU A 28 -1.76 -11.27 -2.89
C LEU A 28 -3.08 -11.70 -2.22
N ARG A 29 -2.98 -12.44 -1.12
CA ARG A 29 -4.13 -12.86 -0.32
C ARG A 29 -4.60 -11.73 0.60
N LEU A 30 -5.90 -11.66 0.88
CA LEU A 30 -6.49 -10.55 1.64
C LEU A 30 -5.91 -10.46 3.07
N GLU A 31 -5.55 -11.60 3.66
CA GLU A 31 -4.93 -11.70 4.98
C GLU A 31 -3.59 -10.98 5.04
N THR A 32 -2.86 -10.90 3.92
CA THR A 32 -1.62 -10.14 3.84
C THR A 32 -1.86 -8.65 4.07
N PHE A 33 -2.95 -8.12 3.53
CA PHE A 33 -3.33 -6.71 3.65
C PHE A 33 -3.88 -6.38 5.03
N LEU A 34 -4.78 -7.23 5.52
CA LEU A 34 -5.42 -7.04 6.82
C LEU A 34 -4.42 -7.22 7.97
N LEU A 35 -3.67 -8.33 7.95
CA LEU A 35 -2.82 -8.74 9.07
C LEU A 35 -1.35 -8.35 8.91
N GLY A 36 -0.95 -7.83 7.73
CA GLY A 36 0.45 -7.51 7.46
C GLY A 36 1.36 -8.73 7.31
N ILE A 37 0.79 -9.94 7.19
CA ILE A 37 1.56 -11.20 7.10
C ILE A 37 2.00 -11.41 5.66
N ILE A 38 3.18 -10.89 5.32
CA ILE A 38 3.82 -11.08 4.02
C ILE A 38 4.51 -12.46 4.00
N LYS A 39 4.05 -13.37 3.14
CA LYS A 39 4.72 -14.67 2.96
C LYS A 39 5.98 -14.50 2.11
N ASP A 40 7.01 -15.30 2.40
CA ASP A 40 8.35 -15.18 1.82
C ASP A 40 8.43 -15.26 0.29
N ARG A 41 7.38 -15.74 -0.40
CA ARG A 41 7.38 -16.02 -1.85
C ARG A 41 7.11 -14.82 -2.78
N LEU A 42 7.06 -13.59 -2.28
CA LEU A 42 6.87 -12.39 -3.13
C LEU A 42 8.21 -11.78 -3.57
N PRO A 43 8.33 -11.26 -4.81
CA PRO A 43 9.48 -10.44 -5.23
C PRO A 43 9.70 -9.24 -4.31
N LYS A 44 10.94 -8.76 -4.21
CA LYS A 44 11.32 -7.69 -3.26
C LYS A 44 10.56 -6.40 -3.54
N GLU A 45 10.38 -6.07 -4.81
CA GLU A 45 9.68 -4.90 -5.34
C GLU A 45 8.19 -4.96 -4.98
N VAL A 46 7.58 -6.13 -5.15
CA VAL A 46 6.18 -6.36 -4.77
C VAL A 46 6.00 -6.26 -3.26
N LYS A 47 6.92 -6.83 -2.47
CA LYS A 47 6.89 -6.70 -1.00
C LYS A 47 7.01 -5.24 -0.57
N TYR A 48 7.85 -4.47 -1.26
CA TYR A 48 8.04 -3.06 -1.01
C TYR A 48 6.77 -2.25 -1.28
N LEU A 49 6.20 -2.36 -2.48
CA LEU A 49 4.96 -1.67 -2.85
C LEU A 49 3.82 -2.03 -1.89
N LEU A 50 3.66 -3.32 -1.59
CA LEU A 50 2.69 -3.81 -0.64
C LEU A 50 2.86 -3.16 0.74
N LEU A 51 4.08 -3.11 1.28
CA LEU A 51 4.35 -2.51 2.58
C LEU A 51 4.01 -1.01 2.59
N HIS A 52 4.45 -0.26 1.58
CA HIS A 52 4.22 1.18 1.52
C HIS A 52 2.74 1.53 1.33
N ILE A 53 2.06 0.87 0.40
CA ILE A 53 0.64 1.11 0.14
C ILE A 53 -0.22 0.72 1.35
N THR A 54 0.00 -0.47 1.93
CA THR A 54 -0.76 -0.88 3.13
C THR A 54 -0.51 0.05 4.32
N THR A 55 0.71 0.56 4.49
CA THR A 55 1.04 1.53 5.54
C THR A 55 0.29 2.85 5.33
N ALA A 56 0.35 3.40 4.12
CA ALA A 56 -0.36 4.63 3.76
C ALA A 56 -1.88 4.49 3.95
N THR A 57 -2.46 3.36 3.52
CA THR A 57 -3.87 3.06 3.77
C THR A 57 -4.20 3.05 5.27
N ARG A 58 -3.40 2.37 6.10
CA ARG A 58 -3.63 2.33 7.55
C ARG A 58 -3.58 3.73 8.17
N ILE A 59 -2.69 4.60 7.68
CA ILE A 59 -2.65 6.00 8.09
C ILE A 59 -3.95 6.71 7.71
N ALA A 60 -4.46 6.53 6.50
CA ALA A 60 -5.74 7.12 6.07
C ALA A 60 -6.90 6.67 6.98
N PHE A 61 -6.98 5.38 7.32
CA PHE A 61 -7.96 4.87 8.29
C PHE A 61 -7.78 5.50 9.67
N ALA A 62 -6.54 5.59 10.16
CA ALA A 62 -6.23 6.21 11.44
C ALA A 62 -6.54 7.71 11.47
N GLN A 63 -6.58 8.40 10.32
CA GLN A 63 -6.96 9.82 10.26
C GLN A 63 -8.48 10.01 10.37
N VAL A 64 -9.26 9.10 9.79
CA VAL A 64 -10.73 9.19 9.80
C VAL A 64 -11.38 8.36 10.91
N TRP A 65 -10.60 7.78 11.83
CA TRP A 65 -11.06 6.83 12.86
C TRP A 65 -12.17 7.35 13.79
N LYS A 66 -12.33 8.66 13.92
CA LYS A 66 -13.40 9.29 14.70
C LYS A 66 -14.71 9.45 13.92
N THR A 67 -14.67 9.22 12.61
CA THR A 67 -15.83 9.30 11.73
C THR A 67 -16.38 7.90 11.46
N PRO A 68 -17.69 7.75 11.23
CA PRO A 68 -18.27 6.44 10.88
C PRO A 68 -17.91 6.00 9.44
N ASN A 69 -17.19 6.82 8.68
CA ASN A 69 -16.89 6.59 7.28
C ASN A 69 -15.52 5.95 7.12
N THR A 70 -15.38 5.07 6.13
CA THR A 70 -14.07 4.63 5.66
C THR A 70 -13.39 5.76 4.88
N PRO A 71 -12.04 5.81 4.85
CA PRO A 71 -11.33 6.77 4.01
C PRO A 71 -11.76 6.58 2.55
N ASN A 72 -11.96 7.69 1.84
CA ASN A 72 -12.24 7.65 0.41
C ASN A 72 -10.94 7.38 -0.37
N GLU A 73 -11.08 7.05 -1.65
CA GLU A 73 -9.94 6.73 -2.52
C GLU A 73 -8.95 7.89 -2.63
N GLU A 74 -9.44 9.12 -2.75
CA GLU A 74 -8.63 10.32 -2.86
C GLU A 74 -7.69 10.48 -1.67
N LEU A 75 -8.20 10.29 -0.44
CA LEU A 75 -7.38 10.36 0.77
C LEU A 75 -6.33 9.23 0.80
N ILE A 76 -6.70 8.02 0.38
CA ILE A 76 -5.77 6.89 0.34
C ILE A 76 -4.65 7.16 -0.68
N ILE A 77 -5.00 7.59 -1.89
CA ILE A 77 -4.05 7.93 -2.96
C ILE A 77 -3.12 9.05 -2.48
N HIS A 78 -3.68 10.11 -1.91
CA HIS A 78 -2.90 11.21 -1.36
C HIS A 78 -1.88 10.73 -0.31
N LYS A 79 -2.30 9.86 0.63
CA LYS A 79 -1.39 9.30 1.64
C LYS A 79 -0.33 8.38 1.04
N ILE A 80 -0.63 7.66 -0.04
CA ILE A 80 0.34 6.84 -0.77
C ILE A 80 1.39 7.75 -1.41
N THR A 81 0.96 8.82 -2.09
CA THR A 81 1.85 9.80 -2.71
C THR A 81 2.76 10.47 -1.69
N GLU A 82 2.21 11.01 -0.58
CA GLU A 82 3.01 11.60 0.48
C GLU A 82 4.03 10.60 1.07
N SER A 83 3.62 9.34 1.24
CA SER A 83 4.52 8.30 1.76
C SER A 83 5.66 7.99 0.78
N ALA A 84 5.39 7.97 -0.53
CA ALA A 84 6.39 7.78 -1.56
C ALA A 84 7.37 8.97 -1.63
N GLU A 85 6.85 10.20 -1.61
CA GLU A 85 7.66 11.43 -1.61
C GLU A 85 8.57 11.53 -0.39
N MET A 86 8.03 11.27 0.81
CA MET A 86 8.81 11.28 2.04
C MET A 86 9.91 10.22 2.04
N ASN A 87 9.63 9.04 1.48
CA ASN A 87 10.64 8.00 1.34
C ASN A 87 11.73 8.39 0.33
N MET A 88 11.37 9.02 -0.79
CA MET A 88 12.34 9.56 -1.76
C MET A 88 13.26 10.59 -1.10
N LEU A 89 12.70 11.54 -0.33
CA LEU A 89 13.49 12.50 0.44
C LEU A 89 14.43 11.81 1.44
N THR A 90 13.96 10.76 2.10
CA THR A 90 14.75 9.95 3.04
C THR A 90 15.92 9.24 2.35
N LEU A 91 15.74 8.76 1.12
CA LEU A 91 16.80 8.12 0.35
C LEU A 91 17.86 9.13 -0.11
N ARG A 92 17.43 10.30 -0.57
CA ARG A 92 18.33 11.42 -0.94
C ARG A 92 19.20 11.86 0.22
N LEU A 93 18.63 12.00 1.42
CA LEU A 93 19.38 12.34 2.63
C LEU A 93 20.40 11.26 3.02
N LYS A 94 20.22 10.03 2.55
CA LYS A 94 21.16 8.92 2.79
C LYS A 94 22.19 8.76 1.67
N GLU A 95 22.25 9.70 0.72
CA GLU A 95 23.11 9.64 -0.47
C GLU A 95 22.96 8.34 -1.27
N LYS A 96 21.76 7.72 -1.22
CA LYS A 96 21.45 6.54 -2.04
C LYS A 96 20.96 6.99 -3.41
N ASP A 97 21.31 6.23 -4.44
CA ASP A 97 20.93 6.54 -5.82
C ASP A 97 19.40 6.49 -5.99
N ASP A 98 18.85 7.56 -6.55
CA ASP A 98 17.41 7.72 -6.83
C ASP A 98 16.93 6.65 -7.84
N SER A 99 17.84 6.05 -8.63
CA SER A 99 17.53 5.02 -9.63
C SER A 99 16.86 3.77 -9.06
N GLU A 100 17.27 3.31 -7.86
CA GLU A 100 16.65 2.14 -7.20
C GLU A 100 15.19 2.40 -6.80
N PHE A 101 14.84 3.65 -6.49
CA PHE A 101 13.48 4.04 -6.11
C PHE A 101 12.57 4.19 -7.32
N PHE A 102 13.05 4.85 -8.39
CA PHE A 102 12.27 5.05 -9.61
C PHE A 102 11.90 3.72 -10.28
N LEU A 103 12.77 2.71 -10.22
CA LEU A 103 12.46 1.37 -10.74
C LEU A 103 11.28 0.69 -10.03
N ILE A 104 11.04 1.02 -8.76
CA ILE A 104 9.99 0.37 -7.96
C ILE A 104 8.63 1.07 -8.14
N TRP A 105 8.62 2.40 -8.27
CA TRP A 105 7.37 3.18 -8.36
C TRP A 105 6.92 3.51 -9.79
N ASN A 106 7.80 3.46 -10.80
CA ASN A 106 7.46 3.67 -12.21
C ASN A 106 7.21 2.35 -12.99
N GLY A 107 6.91 1.26 -12.28
CA GLY A 107 6.58 -0.04 -12.90
C GLY A 107 5.32 -0.01 -13.75
#